data_AF-A0A8S2Y0D1-F1
#
_entry.id   AF-A0A8S2Y0D1-F1
#
_cell.length_a   1.000
_cell.length_b   1.000
_cell.length_c   1.000
_cell.angle_alpha   90.00
_cell.angle_beta   90.00
_cell.angle_gamma   90.00
#
_symmetry.space_group_name_H-M   'P 1'
#
loop_
_entity.id
_entity.type
_entity.pdbx_description
1 polymer ?
#
loop_
_entity_poly.entity_id
_entity_poly.type
_entity_poly.pdbx_seq_one_letter_code
_entity_poly.pdbx_strand_id
1 'polypeptide(L)' 'MSQKPIVHVEYDGAGYEPRYQVLREQILRKVPESTVTGAQGRSSSFEVTLNNKEIFSKLKVGQFPNSDK' A
#
# COMPACT_ATOMS: atom_id res chain seq x y z
N MET A 1 -18.37 9.71 14.88
CA MET A 1 -17.64 10.10 13.65
C MET A 1 -16.73 8.95 13.29
N SER A 2 -16.78 8.40 12.07
CA SER A 2 -15.84 7.36 11.65
C SER A 2 -14.44 7.96 11.43
N GLN A 3 -13.42 7.25 11.89
CA GLN A 3 -12.03 7.64 11.64
C GLN A 3 -11.72 7.51 10.15
N LYS A 4 -11.18 8.57 9.55
CA LYS A 4 -10.64 8.57 8.19
C LYS A 4 -9.54 7.50 8.05
N PRO A 5 -9.62 6.56 7.10
CA PRO A 5 -8.60 5.53 6.90
C PRO A 5 -7.22 6.11 6.54
N ILE A 6 -6.17 5.63 7.18
CA ILE A 6 -4.78 5.96 6.85
C ILE A 6 -4.11 4.69 6.32
N VAL A 7 -3.71 4.72 5.05
CA VAL A 7 -2.95 3.66 4.40
C VAL A 7 -1.50 4.11 4.22
N HIS A 8 -0.57 3.26 4.64
CA HIS A 8 0.85 3.45 4.38
C HIS A 8 1.40 2.25 3.62
N VAL A 9 2.15 2.53 2.56
CA VAL A 9 2.80 1.53 1.70
C VAL A 9 4.32 1.68 1.80
N GLU A 10 4.99 0.68 2.36
CA GLU A 10 6.44 0.53 2.24
C GLU A 10 6.75 -0.18 0.91
N TYR A 11 7.73 0.29 0.13
CA TYR A 11 8.15 -0.38 -1.11
C TYR A 11 9.66 -0.29 -1.41
N ASP A 12 10.18 -1.29 -2.14
CA ASP A 12 11.57 -1.33 -2.58
C ASP A 12 11.86 -0.40 -3.79
N GLY A 13 12.22 0.84 -3.47
CA GLY A 13 12.82 1.79 -4.40
C GLY A 13 12.02 2.12 -5.66
N ALA A 14 12.71 2.69 -6.65
CA ALA A 14 12.11 3.19 -7.89
C ALA A 14 11.45 2.08 -8.74
N GLY A 15 11.91 0.82 -8.62
CA GLY A 15 11.33 -0.29 -9.38
C GLY A 15 9.91 -0.65 -8.93
N TYR A 16 9.55 -0.38 -7.67
CA TYR A 16 8.22 -0.70 -7.11
C TYR A 16 7.31 0.53 -6.99
N GLU A 17 7.86 1.74 -7.14
CA GLU A 17 7.11 2.99 -7.11
C GLU A 17 5.90 3.01 -8.09
N PRO A 18 6.01 2.54 -9.34
CA PRO A 18 4.84 2.49 -10.23
C PRO A 18 3.68 1.64 -9.67
N ARG A 19 3.98 0.55 -8.96
CA ARG A 19 2.97 -0.30 -8.32
C ARG A 19 2.31 0.41 -7.13
N TYR A 20 3.10 1.17 -6.36
CA TYR A 20 2.56 2.04 -5.32
C TYR A 20 1.59 3.08 -5.89
N GLN A 21 1.94 3.76 -6.98
CA GLN A 21 1.08 4.78 -7.59
C GLN A 21 -0.26 4.17 -8.06
N VAL A 22 -0.22 3.01 -8.73
CA VAL A 22 -1.44 2.30 -9.16
C VAL A 22 -2.33 1.93 -7.96
N LEU A 23 -1.74 1.35 -6.90
CA LEU A 23 -2.49 1.00 -5.68
C LEU A 23 -3.09 2.24 -5.01
N ARG A 24 -2.31 3.33 -4.92
CA ARG A 24 -2.77 4.61 -4.37
C ARG A 24 -3.98 5.14 -5.13
N GLU A 25 -3.94 5.17 -6.45
CA GLU A 25 -5.09 5.61 -7.25
C GLU A 25 -6.30 4.69 -7.10
N GLN A 26 -6.10 3.38 -7.02
CA GLN A 26 -7.19 2.42 -6.79
C GLN A 26 -7.86 2.64 -5.43
N ILE A 27 -7.08 2.85 -4.38
CA ILE A 27 -7.59 3.15 -3.03
C ILE A 27 -8.35 4.47 -3.05
N LEU A 28 -7.78 5.54 -3.59
CA LEU A 28 -8.43 6.86 -3.62
C LEU A 28 -9.68 6.89 -4.52
N ARG A 29 -9.77 6.02 -5.54
CA ARG A 29 -11.00 5.84 -6.32
C ARG A 29 -12.11 5.16 -5.51
N LYS A 30 -11.78 4.18 -4.67
CA LYS A 30 -12.75 3.41 -3.87
C LYS A 30 -13.11 4.09 -2.54
N VAL A 31 -12.15 4.78 -1.93
CA VAL A 31 -12.24 5.42 -0.61
C VAL A 31 -11.58 6.82 -0.71
N PRO A 32 -12.27 7.80 -1.34
CA PRO A 32 -11.70 9.11 -1.63
C PRO A 32 -11.29 9.89 -0.38
N GLU A 33 -11.95 9.62 0.74
CA GLU A 33 -11.64 10.25 2.01
C GLU A 33 -10.35 9.71 2.63
N SER A 34 -9.77 8.61 2.19
CA SER A 34 -8.56 8.04 2.79
C SER A 34 -7.32 8.94 2.64
N THR A 35 -6.33 8.74 3.51
CA THR A 35 -4.96 9.25 3.31
C THR A 35 -4.08 8.09 2.89
N VAL A 36 -3.41 8.19 1.74
CA VAL A 36 -2.48 7.15 1.26
C VAL A 36 -1.08 7.73 1.14
N THR A 37 -0.13 7.16 1.87
CA THR A 37 1.29 7.54 1.84
C THR A 37 2.16 6.39 1.36
N GLY A 38 3.32 6.74 0.81
CA GLY A 38 4.32 5.79 0.33
C GLY A 38 5.69 6.16 0.88
N ALA A 39 6.50 5.17 1.22
CA ALA A 39 7.90 5.37 1.60
C ALA A 39 8.77 4.24 1.06
N GLN A 40 10.01 4.59 0.69
CA GLN A 40 11.01 3.61 0.36
C GLN A 40 11.41 2.84 1.63
N GLY A 41 11.45 1.51 1.54
CA GLY A 41 11.82 0.64 2.65
C GLY A 41 12.85 -0.41 2.29
N ARG A 42 12.66 -1.61 2.83
CA ARG A 42 13.63 -2.71 2.74
C ARG A 42 13.67 -3.30 1.33
N SER A 43 14.81 -3.92 0.98
CA SER A 43 14.94 -4.64 -0.28
C SER A 43 13.83 -5.69 -0.44
N SER A 44 13.25 -5.75 -1.63
CA SER A 44 12.15 -6.60 -2.07
C SER A 44 10.79 -6.41 -1.38
N SER A 45 10.64 -5.41 -0.49
CA SER A 45 9.41 -5.20 0.28
C SER A 45 8.30 -4.53 -0.55
N PHE A 46 7.05 -4.89 -0.25
CA PHE A 46 5.86 -4.17 -0.66
C PHE A 46 4.79 -4.43 0.41
N GLU A 47 4.77 -3.59 1.43
CA GLU A 47 4.06 -3.83 2.68
C GLU A 47 2.97 -2.78 2.85
N VAL A 48 1.75 -3.21 3.19
CA VAL A 48 0.61 -2.31 3.31
C VAL A 48 0.10 -2.35 4.74
N THR A 49 0.01 -1.17 5.35
CA THR A 49 -0.62 -1.00 6.67
C THR A 49 -1.87 -0.13 6.55
N LEU A 50 -2.89 -0.46 7.32
CA LEU A 50 -4.11 0.32 7.49
C LEU A 50 -4.22 0.69 8.97
N ASN A 51 -4.23 1.98 9.28
CA ASN A 51 -4.25 2.49 10.66
C ASN A 51 -3.20 1.81 11.54
N ASN A 52 -1.95 1.75 11.05
CA ASN A 52 -0.79 1.11 11.70
C ASN A 52 -0.87 -0.42 11.88
N LYS A 53 -1.88 -1.08 11.33
CA LYS A 53 -1.97 -2.54 11.30
C LYS A 53 -1.56 -3.06 9.92
N GLU A 54 -0.59 -3.96 9.87
CA GLU A 54 -0.23 -4.66 8.63
C GLU A 54 -1.43 -5.46 8.11
N ILE A 55 -1.83 -5.19 6.87
CA ILE A 55 -2.91 -5.90 6.18
C ILE A 55 -2.39 -6.72 4.99
N PHE A 56 -1.18 -6.43 4.53
CA PHE A 56 -0.52 -7.15 3.46
C PHE A 56 0.99 -7.09 3.62
N SER A 57 1.66 -8.20 3.30
CA SER A 57 3.12 -8.27 3.28
C SER A 57 3.60 -9.09 2.10
N LYS A 58 4.27 -8.45 1.13
CA LYS A 58 4.88 -9.16 0.00
C LYS A 58 5.96 -10.12 0.48
N LEU A 59 6.72 -9.75 1.51
CA LEU A 59 7.74 -10.63 2.08
C LEU A 59 7.14 -11.92 2.66
N LYS A 60 5.92 -11.87 3.22
CA LYS A 60 5.23 -13.05 3.75
C LYS A 60 4.58 -13.91 2.67
N VAL A 61 3.95 -13.29 1.67
CA VAL A 61 3.20 -14.03 0.64
C VAL A 61 4.01 -14.37 -0.61
N GLY A 62 5.18 -13.75 -0.79
CA GLY A 62 6.09 -13.99 -1.91
C GLY A 62 5.70 -13.31 -3.24
N GLN A 63 4.62 -12.55 -3.27
CA GLN A 63 4.08 -11.93 -4.48
C GLN A 63 3.45 -10.56 -4.19
N PHE A 64 3.20 -9.76 -5.22
CA PHE A 64 2.50 -8.47 -5.09
C PHE A 64 1.01 -8.66 -4.79
N PRO A 65 0.32 -7.62 -4.27
CA PRO A 65 -1.13 -7.65 -4.13
C PRO A 65 -1.79 -7.89 -5.48
N ASN A 66 -2.81 -8.75 -5.52
CA ASN A 66 -3.63 -8.91 -6.71
C ASN A 66 -4.62 -7.72 -6.78
N SER A 67 -4.58 -6.97 -7.87
CA SER A 67 -5.43 -5.79 -8.08
C SER A 67 -6.87 -6.14 -8.47
N ASP A 68 -7.14 -7.39 -8.85
CA ASP A 68 -8.39 -7.83 -9.49
C ASP A 68 -9.34 -8.63 -8.58
N LYS A 69 -9.05 -8.74 -7.27
CA LYS A 69 -9.89 -9.47 -6.31
C LYS A 69 -10.32 -8.61 -5.13
#